data_AF-A0A2E6TBS2-F1
#
_entry.id   AF-A0A2E6TBS2-F1
#
_cell.length_a   1.000
_cell.length_b   1.000
_cell.length_c   1.000
_cell.angle_alpha   90.00
_cell.angle_beta   90.00
_cell.angle_gamma   90.00
#
_symmetry.space_group_name_H-M   'P 1'
#
loop_
_entity.id
_entity.type
_entity.pdbx_description
1 polymer ?
#
loop_
_entity_poly.entity_id
_entity_poly.type
_entity_poly.pdbx_seq_one_letter_code
_entity_poly.pdbx_strand_id
1 'polypeptide(L)' 'MPPKSKVSAALLAFFLGALGVHNFYLGYTGRGIAQLILTLTIIGWFISGTWAFIEFIMILCGGIRDPQGRPLV' A
#
# COMPACT_ATOMS: atom_id res chain seq x y z
N MET A 1 2.22 -16.70 -8.47
CA MET A 1 2.55 -15.97 -7.23
C MET A 1 1.70 -16.53 -6.10
N PRO A 2 2.26 -16.84 -4.92
CA PRO A 2 1.48 -17.26 -3.75
C PRO A 2 0.44 -16.17 -3.36
N PRO A 3 -0.63 -16.54 -2.65
CA PRO A 3 -1.58 -15.57 -2.12
C PRO A 3 -0.87 -14.64 -1.13
N LYS A 4 -1.14 -13.33 -1.23
CA LYS A 4 -0.52 -12.30 -0.40
C LYS A 4 -1.26 -12.19 0.92
N SER A 5 -0.54 -12.10 2.03
CA SER A 5 -1.18 -12.01 3.35
C SER A 5 -1.73 -10.61 3.59
N LYS A 6 -2.98 -10.54 4.06
CA LYS A 6 -3.62 -9.28 4.45
C LYS A 6 -2.89 -8.64 5.64
N VAL A 7 -2.48 -9.46 6.61
CA VAL A 7 -1.83 -8.99 7.84
C VAL A 7 -0.48 -8.37 7.52
N SER A 8 0.33 -9.02 6.67
CA SER A 8 1.60 -8.44 6.23
C SER A 8 1.38 -7.15 5.43
N ALA A 9 0.42 -7.11 4.51
CA ALA A 9 0.10 -5.89 3.76
C ALA A 9 -0.35 -4.74 4.68
N ALA A 10 -1.15 -5.03 5.70
CA ALA A 10 -1.60 -4.05 6.69
C ALA A 10 -0.44 -3.55 7.56
N LEU A 11 0.43 -4.45 8.03
CA LEU A 11 1.63 -4.08 8.78
C LEU A 11 2.56 -3.20 7.93
N LEU A 12 2.79 -3.57 6.67
CA LEU A 12 3.59 -2.76 5.75
C LEU A 12 2.95 -1.39 5.51
N ALA A 13 1.62 -1.31 5.38
CA ALA A 13 0.92 -0.04 5.19
C ALA A 13 0.94 0.83 6.45
N PHE A 14 0.92 0.24 7.65
CA PHE A 14 0.99 0.99 8.90
C PHE A 14 2.40 1.54 9.19
N PHE A 15 3.44 0.70 9.06
CA PHE A 15 4.81 1.09 9.40
C PHE A 15 5.55 1.79 8.25
N LEU A 16 5.37 1.30 7.01
CA LEU A 16 6.10 1.76 5.82
C LEU A 16 5.15 2.32 4.73
N GLY A 17 3.89 2.60 5.07
CA GLY A 17 2.92 3.00 4.07
C GLY A 17 3.17 4.38 3.49
N ALA A 18 3.70 5.32 4.30
CA ALA A 18 4.12 6.62 3.80
C ALA A 18 5.14 6.48 2.66
N LEU A 19 6.02 5.48 2.70
CA LEU A 19 6.99 5.18 1.64
C LEU A 19 6.40 4.39 0.46
N GLY A 20 5.16 3.89 0.58
CA GLY A 20 4.47 3.12 -0.46
C GLY A 20 4.90 1.66 -0.59
N VAL A 21 5.59 1.10 0.42
CA VAL A 21 6.16 -0.26 0.37
C VAL A 21 5.08 -1.35 0.30
N HIS A 22 3.92 -1.12 0.92
CA HIS A 22 2.77 -2.03 0.84
C HIS A 22 2.24 -2.17 -0.59
N ASN A 23 2.29 -1.12 -1.41
CA ASN A 23 1.89 -1.19 -2.82
C ASN A 23 2.83 -2.09 -3.64
N PHE A 24 4.14 -2.07 -3.35
CA PHE A 24 5.08 -3.02 -3.96
C PHE A 24 4.80 -4.47 -3.52
N TYR A 25 4.46 -4.67 -2.24
CA TYR A 25 4.10 -5.99 -1.72
C TYR A 25 2.85 -6.57 -2.39
N LEU A 26 1.83 -5.74 -2.59
CA LEU A 26 0.59 -6.07 -3.31
C LEU A 26 0.82 -6.27 -4.81
N GLY A 27 1.99 -5.91 -5.36
CA GLY A 27 2.28 -6.03 -6.79
C GLY A 27 1.82 -4.81 -7.61
N TYR A 28 1.38 -3.73 -6.96
CA TYR A 28 1.09 -2.44 -7.57
C TYR A 28 2.36 -1.57 -7.68
N THR A 29 3.34 -2.03 -8.46
CA THR A 29 4.64 -1.34 -8.61
C THR A 29 4.48 0.11 -9.09
N GLY A 30 3.54 0.39 -9.99
CA GLY A 30 3.27 1.76 -10.45
C GLY A 30 2.78 2.69 -9.34
N ARG A 31 1.90 2.21 -8.45
CA ARG A 31 1.43 2.98 -7.28
C ARG A 31 2.54 3.19 -6.26
N GLY A 32 3.34 2.16 -6.03
CA GLY A 32 4.50 2.24 -5.15
C GLY A 32 5.51 3.28 -5.62
N ILE A 33 5.85 3.30 -6.91
CA ILE A 33 6.76 4.31 -7.49
C ILE A 33 6.15 5.72 -7.38
N ALA A 34 4.85 5.88 -7.65
CA ALA A 34 4.19 7.17 -7.51
C ALA A 34 4.25 7.70 -6.06
N GLN A 35 3.96 6.87 -5.06
CA GLN A 35 4.11 7.23 -3.65
C GLN A 35 5.56 7.56 -3.29
N LEU A 36 6.53 6.78 -3.77
CA LEU A 36 7.94 7.04 -3.52
C LEU A 36 8.38 8.40 -4.07
N ILE A 37 7.95 8.77 -5.28
CA ILE A 37 8.22 10.09 -5.86
C ILE A 37 7.51 11.20 -5.06
N LEU A 38 6.27 10.99 -4.64
CA LEU A 38 5.53 11.92 -3.78
C LEU A 38 6.28 12.17 -2.47
N THR A 39 6.84 11.14 -1.83
CA THR A 39 7.58 11.29 -0.57
C THR A 39 8.85 12.15 -0.67
N LEU A 40 9.39 12.36 -1.87
CA LEU A 40 10.55 13.24 -2.06
C LEU A 40 10.19 14.73 -1.87
N THR A 41 8.90 15.06 -1.90
CA THR A 41 8.40 16.42 -1.68
C THR A 41 7.76 16.53 -0.29
N ILE A 42 7.96 17.66 0.39
CA ILE A 42 7.38 17.90 1.73
C ILE A 42 5.85 17.80 1.69
N ILE A 43 5.23 18.33 0.63
CA ILE A 43 3.77 18.26 0.43
C ILE A 43 3.33 16.81 0.16
N GLY A 44 4.07 16.10 -0.69
CA GLY A 44 3.77 14.72 -1.03
C GLY A 44 3.96 13.74 0.13
N TRP A 45 4.75 14.09 1.15
CA TRP A 45 4.81 13.33 2.41
C TRP A 45 3.45 13.29 3.13
N PHE A 46 2.76 14.43 3.26
CA PHE A 46 1.42 14.50 3.86
C PHE A 46 0.38 13.76 3.02
N ILE A 47 0.46 13.90 1.70
CA ILE A 47 -0.44 13.21 0.76
C ILE A 47 -0.21 11.69 0.82
N SER A 48 1.04 11.24 0.78
CA SER A 48 1.40 9.82 0.82
C SER A 48 1.03 9.17 2.15
N GLY A 49 1.20 9.88 3.27
CA GLY A 49 0.75 9.41 4.58
C GLY A 49 -0.77 9.23 4.66
N THR A 50 -1.54 10.19 4.13
CA THR A 50 -3.00 10.10 4.08
C THR A 50 -3.47 8.98 3.16
N TRP A 51 -2.86 8.85 1.97
CA TRP A 51 -3.11 7.76 1.04
C TRP A 51 -2.87 6.41 1.72
N ALA A 52 -1.69 6.24 2.32
CA ALA A 52 -1.31 5.01 2.99
C ALA A 52 -2.26 4.63 4.13
N PHE A 53 -2.76 5.62 4.88
CA PHE A 53 -3.74 5.41 5.93
C PHE A 53 -5.09 4.90 5.37
N ILE A 54 -5.55 5.46 4.25
CA ILE A 54 -6.76 4.99 3.57
C ILE A 54 -6.56 3.56 3.06
N GLU A 55 -5.42 3.26 2.44
CA GLU A 55 -5.11 1.91 1.97
C GLU A 55 -4.96 0.90 3.11
N PHE A 56 -4.38 1.31 4.23
CA PHE A 56 -4.32 0.50 5.45
C PHE A 56 -5.72 0.07 5.91
N ILE A 57 -6.67 1.02 6.00
CA ILE A 57 -8.07 0.70 6.35
C ILE A 57 -8.71 -0.20 5.30
N MET A 58 -8.50 0.06 4.01
CA MET A 58 -9.04 -0.78 2.94
C MET A 58 -8.49 -2.21 2.98
N ILE A 59 -7.21 -2.39 3.32
CA ILE A 59 -6.60 -3.71 3.49
C ILE A 59 -7.26 -4.45 4.66
N LEU A 60 -7.45 -3.78 5.81
CA LEU A 60 -8.12 -4.36 6.97
C LEU A 60 -9.55 -4.80 6.62
N CYS A 61 -10.32 -3.92 5.99
CA CYS A 61 -11.69 -4.19 5.52
C CYS A 61 -11.74 -5.24 4.38
N GLY A 62 -10.61 -5.61 3.78
CA GLY A 62 -10.57 -6.55 2.64
C GLY A 62 -11.08 -5.95 1.33
N GLY A 63 -11.09 -4.63 1.22
CA GLY A 63 -11.46 -3.91 0.01
C GLY A 63 -10.37 -3.96 -1.07
N ILE A 64 -9.11 -4.23 -0.70
CA ILE A 64 -8.00 -4.35 -1.65
C ILE A 64 -7.87 -5.78 -2.18
N ARG A 65 -7.69 -5.89 -3.49
CA ARG A 65 -7.38 -7.12 -4.22
C ARG A 65 -5.96 -7.03 -4.78
N ASP A 66 -5.34 -8.17 -5.05
CA ASP A 66 -4.11 -8.23 -5.83
C ASP A 66 -4.38 -7.79 -7.29
N PRO A 67 -3.34 -7.42 -8.07
CA PRO A 67 -3.44 -7.13 -9.51
C PRO A 67 -4.12 -8.24 -10.34
N GLN A 68 -4.11 -9.48 -9.85
CA GLN A 68 -4.79 -10.63 -10.46
C GLN A 68 -6.25 -10.79 -9.98
N GLY A 69 -6.81 -9.81 -9.26
CA GLY A 69 -8.19 -9.82 -8.77
C GLY A 69 -8.44 -10.74 -7.57
N ARG A 70 -7.39 -11.36 -7.02
CA ARG A 70 -7.48 -12.30 -5.89
C ARG A 70 -7.62 -11.56 -4.57
N PRO A 71 -8.45 -12.05 -3.63
CA PRO A 71 -8.48 -11.51 -2.27
C PRO A 71 -7.18 -11.82 -1.53
N LEU A 72 -6.83 -10.94 -0.60
CA LEU A 72 -5.71 -11.15 0.33
C LEU A 72 -6.10 -12.20 1.38
N VAL A 73 -5.18 -13.11 1.70
CA VAL A 73 -5.41 -14.21 2.65
C VAL A 73 -4.97 -13.91 4.08
#